data_AF-A0A1F4R021-F1
#
_entry.id   AF-A0A1F4R021-F1
#
_cell.length_a   1.000
_cell.length_b   1.000
_cell.length_c   1.000
_cell.angle_alpha   90.00
_cell.angle_beta   90.00
_cell.angle_gamma   90.00
#
_symmetry.space_group_name_H-M   'P 1'
#
loop_
_entity.id
_entity.type
_entity.pdbx_description
1 polymer ?
#
loop_
_entity_poly.entity_id
_entity_poly.type
_entity_poly.pdbx_seq_one_letter_code
_entity_poly.pdbx_strand_id
1 'polypeptide(L)'
;MDAERLRRLLLDQQIATMPELKAALGTDVDMTVFRKLRALAYHSSYSHRGKYYTLDEIARFDALGLWSCRSVGFSKHGTLLRTCETLVSASEAGYATDELETVLCVGVKDALRKLAREGRIFREQVAGRFVHFAADRAVRRDQGRARQVWDTQPSALAFGAGVRVVPDELKAAIILFFSLLDERQRRLYAGLESAKLGHGGDRRVAALLGLDPGTVATGRQQLLSRDVDLERVRRRGGGRKPVEKKRPR
;
A
#
# COMPACT_ATOMS: atom_id res chain seq x y z
N MET A 1 22.68 -20.83 21.54
CA MET A 1 23.23 -21.01 20.17
C MET A 1 22.15 -20.96 19.09
N ASP A 2 21.06 -21.71 19.21
CA ASP A 2 20.05 -21.79 18.12
C ASP A 2 19.26 -20.51 17.85
N ALA A 3 18.84 -19.79 18.90
CA ALA A 3 18.13 -18.51 18.74
C ALA A 3 19.03 -17.47 18.05
N GLU A 4 20.33 -17.47 18.36
CA GLU A 4 21.29 -16.56 17.73
C GLU A 4 21.47 -16.85 16.23
N ARG A 5 21.28 -18.10 15.78
CA ARG A 5 21.28 -18.44 14.34
C ARG A 5 20.12 -17.77 13.61
N LEU A 6 18.92 -17.81 14.19
CA LEU A 6 17.75 -17.10 13.63
C LEU A 6 17.96 -15.60 13.66
N ARG A 7 18.52 -15.06 14.75
CA ARG A 7 18.81 -13.64 14.89
C ARG A 7 19.76 -13.16 13.79
N ARG A 8 20.89 -13.85 13.57
CA ARG A 8 21.84 -13.54 12.49
C ARG A 8 21.21 -13.58 11.11
N LEU A 9 20.42 -14.62 10.82
CA LEU A 9 19.71 -14.72 9.53
C LEU A 9 18.80 -13.51 9.31
N LEU A 10 18.01 -13.16 10.31
CA LEU A 10 17.07 -12.05 10.21
C LEU A 10 17.78 -10.70 10.15
N LEU A 11 18.91 -10.51 10.81
CA LEU A 11 19.73 -9.29 10.69
C LEU A 11 20.32 -9.12 9.27
N ASP A 12 20.68 -10.21 8.61
CA ASP A 12 21.20 -10.19 7.24
C ASP A 12 20.09 -9.96 6.19
N GLN A 13 19.00 -10.72 6.29
CA GLN A 13 17.94 -10.74 5.27
C GLN A 13 16.78 -9.77 5.55
N GLN A 14 16.72 -9.20 6.75
CA GLN A 14 15.63 -8.40 7.35
C GLN A 14 14.31 -9.15 7.59
N ILE A 15 13.92 -10.03 6.66
CA ILE A 15 12.72 -10.86 6.74
C ILE A 15 13.04 -12.27 6.26
N ALA A 16 12.39 -13.28 6.87
CA ALA A 16 12.52 -14.67 6.45
C ALA A 16 11.17 -15.41 6.53
N THR A 17 11.07 -16.51 5.79
CA THR A 17 9.92 -17.42 5.75
C THR A 17 10.13 -18.65 6.63
N MET A 18 9.06 -19.38 6.95
CA MET A 18 9.18 -20.59 7.78
C MET A 18 10.18 -21.63 7.24
N PRO A 19 10.23 -21.94 5.91
CA PRO A 19 11.25 -22.84 5.37
C PRO A 19 12.70 -22.36 5.56
N GLU A 20 12.96 -21.07 5.43
CA GLU A 20 14.31 -20.50 5.64
C GLU A 20 14.72 -20.56 7.11
N LEU A 21 13.79 -20.27 8.02
CA LEU A 21 14.02 -20.38 9.46
C LEU A 21 14.27 -21.83 9.89
N LYS A 22 13.53 -22.78 9.33
CA LYS A 22 13.74 -24.23 9.50
C LYS A 22 15.13 -24.66 9.04
N ALA A 23 15.53 -24.25 7.83
CA ALA A 23 16.84 -24.55 7.27
C ALA A 23 17.97 -23.99 8.15
N ALA A 24 17.85 -22.75 8.65
CA ALA A 24 18.84 -22.14 9.54
C ALA A 24 18.99 -22.87 10.90
N LEU A 25 17.92 -23.51 11.36
CA LEU A 25 17.92 -24.31 12.59
C LEU A 25 18.26 -25.80 12.36
N GLY A 26 18.22 -26.29 11.11
CA GLY A 26 18.36 -27.71 10.81
C GLY A 26 17.19 -28.54 11.38
N THR A 27 15.98 -27.97 11.43
CA THR A 27 14.78 -28.65 11.94
C THR A 27 13.65 -28.59 10.93
N ASP A 28 12.82 -29.62 10.89
CA ASP A 28 11.56 -29.59 10.13
C ASP A 28 10.34 -29.29 11.01
N VAL A 29 10.53 -28.98 12.29
CA VAL A 29 9.44 -28.79 13.25
C VAL A 29 9.16 -27.31 13.47
N ASP A 30 8.00 -26.84 13.03
CA ASP A 30 7.52 -25.45 13.21
C ASP A 30 7.57 -25.00 14.67
N MET A 31 7.18 -25.89 15.60
CA MET A 31 7.15 -25.56 17.03
C MET A 31 8.54 -25.24 17.59
N THR A 32 9.58 -25.86 17.05
CA THR A 32 10.97 -25.54 17.44
C THR A 32 11.32 -24.13 16.99
N VAL A 33 10.97 -23.76 15.74
CA VAL A 33 11.20 -22.41 15.21
C VAL A 33 10.46 -21.37 16.04
N PHE A 34 9.15 -21.54 16.27
CA PHE A 34 8.34 -20.58 17.03
C PHE A 34 8.84 -20.42 18.47
N ARG A 35 9.25 -21.50 19.13
CA ARG A 35 9.81 -21.43 20.48
C ARG A 35 11.07 -20.55 20.52
N LYS A 36 11.95 -20.65 19.52
CA LYS A 36 13.15 -19.82 19.43
C LYS A 36 12.84 -18.38 19.02
N LEU A 37 11.92 -18.17 18.08
CA LEU A 37 11.46 -16.84 17.68
C LEU A 37 10.83 -16.06 18.85
N ARG A 38 10.02 -16.72 19.69
CA ARG A 38 9.42 -16.09 20.88
C ARG A 38 10.45 -15.54 21.85
N ALA A 39 11.66 -16.11 21.89
CA ALA A 39 12.76 -15.58 22.71
C ALA A 39 13.41 -14.31 22.13
N LEU A 40 13.10 -13.94 20.87
CA LEU A 40 13.75 -12.84 20.13
C LEU A 40 12.83 -11.66 19.84
N ALA A 41 11.66 -11.56 20.51
CA ALA A 41 10.67 -10.50 20.25
C ALA A 41 10.40 -10.30 18.74
N TYR A 42 9.87 -11.33 18.10
CA TYR A 42 9.63 -11.34 16.65
C TYR A 42 8.26 -10.75 16.27
N HIS A 43 8.15 -10.30 15.03
CA HIS A 43 6.89 -9.94 14.37
C HIS A 43 6.61 -10.85 13.19
N SER A 44 5.33 -11.13 12.94
CA SER A 44 4.85 -11.81 11.73
C SER A 44 4.16 -10.81 10.80
N SER A 45 4.27 -11.01 9.49
CA SER A 45 3.62 -10.13 8.53
C SER A 45 2.09 -10.19 8.66
N TYR A 46 1.43 -9.04 8.78
CA TYR A 46 -0.03 -9.01 8.64
C TYR A 46 -0.44 -9.25 7.17
N SER A 47 0.46 -8.89 6.25
CA SER A 47 0.34 -9.19 4.82
C SER A 47 0.74 -10.64 4.52
N HIS A 48 0.47 -11.10 3.30
CA HIS A 48 0.90 -12.43 2.82
C HIS A 48 0.52 -13.61 3.75
N ARG A 49 -0.59 -13.47 4.49
CA ARG A 49 -1.13 -14.49 5.41
C ARG A 49 -0.14 -14.93 6.52
N GLY A 50 0.69 -14.02 7.04
CA GLY A 50 1.62 -14.37 8.14
C GLY A 50 2.84 -15.18 7.71
N LYS A 51 3.18 -15.17 6.42
CA LYS A 51 4.27 -15.99 5.86
C LYS A 51 5.67 -15.52 6.26
N TYR A 52 5.82 -14.22 6.52
CA TYR A 52 7.13 -13.61 6.78
C TYR A 52 7.30 -13.24 8.24
N TYR A 53 8.54 -13.33 8.70
CA TYR A 53 8.95 -13.08 10.07
C TYR A 53 10.12 -12.10 10.10
N THR A 54 10.15 -11.25 11.12
CA THR A 54 11.19 -10.26 11.34
C THR A 54 11.40 -10.05 12.84
N LEU A 55 12.42 -9.29 13.22
CA LEU A 55 12.70 -8.95 14.62
C LEU A 55 12.24 -7.52 14.92
N ASP A 56 11.83 -7.29 16.16
CA ASP A 56 11.47 -5.94 16.63
C ASP A 56 12.61 -4.93 16.46
N GLU A 57 13.86 -5.35 16.70
CA GLU A 57 15.05 -4.49 16.55
C GLU A 57 15.33 -4.03 15.10
N ILE A 58 14.76 -4.72 14.10
CA ILE A 58 14.90 -4.38 12.68
C ILE A 58 13.73 -3.51 12.20
N ALA A 59 12.55 -3.74 12.77
CA ALA A 59 11.31 -3.17 12.29
C ALA A 59 11.18 -1.67 12.62
N ARG A 60 11.21 -0.84 11.58
CA ARG A 60 11.07 0.62 11.69
C ARG A 60 9.62 1.04 11.52
N PHE A 61 8.85 0.86 12.58
CA PHE A 61 7.42 1.20 12.57
C PHE A 61 7.17 2.71 12.60
N ASP A 62 6.20 3.15 11.80
CA ASP A 62 5.74 4.53 11.75
C ASP A 62 4.81 4.89 12.94
N ALA A 63 4.21 6.08 12.87
CA ALA A 63 3.28 6.59 13.87
C ALA A 63 2.01 5.73 14.01
N LEU A 64 1.60 5.02 12.95
CA LEU A 64 0.48 4.07 12.95
C LEU A 64 0.90 2.66 13.39
N GLY A 65 2.18 2.47 13.72
CA GLY A 65 2.72 1.17 14.11
C GLY A 65 2.89 0.22 12.93
N LEU A 66 2.97 0.73 11.70
CA LEU A 66 3.12 -0.04 10.47
C LEU A 66 4.55 0.06 9.93
N TRP A 67 5.04 -1.05 9.36
CA TRP A 67 6.33 -1.09 8.67
C TRP A 67 6.21 -1.95 7.42
N SER A 68 6.79 -1.49 6.32
CA SER A 68 6.83 -2.25 5.06
C SER A 68 8.28 -2.55 4.70
N CYS A 69 8.58 -3.82 4.46
CA CYS A 69 9.86 -4.29 3.95
C CYS A 69 9.62 -5.11 2.68
N ARG A 70 10.19 -4.70 1.54
CA ARG A 70 10.08 -5.43 0.26
C ARG A 70 8.63 -5.78 -0.11
N SER A 71 7.71 -4.83 0.06
CA SER A 71 6.26 -5.01 -0.17
C SER A 71 5.54 -5.96 0.79
N VAL A 72 6.20 -6.38 1.88
CA VAL A 72 5.62 -7.14 2.98
C VAL A 72 5.35 -6.20 4.15
N GLY A 73 4.08 -6.08 4.53
CA GLY A 73 3.63 -5.28 5.67
C GLY A 73 3.66 -6.03 7.00
N PHE A 74 4.18 -5.35 8.02
CA PHE A 74 4.26 -5.72 9.43
C PHE A 74 3.60 -4.67 10.30
N SER A 75 3.08 -5.09 11.45
CA SER A 75 2.37 -4.22 12.39
C SER A 75 2.79 -4.54 13.81
N LYS A 76 3.03 -3.51 14.63
CA LYS A 76 3.22 -3.64 16.09
C LYS A 76 2.02 -4.31 16.75
N HIS A 77 0.85 -4.22 16.14
CA HIS A 77 -0.40 -4.81 16.62
C HIS A 77 -0.57 -6.28 16.19
N GLY A 78 0.40 -6.85 15.46
CA GLY A 78 0.43 -8.26 15.07
C GLY A 78 -0.42 -8.55 13.83
N THR A 79 -1.57 -9.18 13.99
CA THR A 79 -2.38 -9.68 12.86
C THR A 79 -3.12 -8.56 12.14
N LEU A 80 -3.56 -8.83 10.91
CA LEU A 80 -4.38 -7.88 10.12
C LEU A 80 -5.65 -7.48 10.88
N LEU A 81 -6.33 -8.45 11.52
CA LEU A 81 -7.55 -8.19 12.30
C LEU A 81 -7.29 -7.20 13.45
N ARG A 82 -6.27 -7.46 14.27
CA ARG A 82 -5.95 -6.60 15.41
C ARG A 82 -5.45 -5.23 14.97
N THR A 83 -4.72 -5.17 13.86
CA THR A 83 -4.26 -3.91 13.26
C THR A 83 -5.44 -3.07 12.79
N CYS A 84 -6.38 -3.65 12.02
CA CYS A 84 -7.59 -2.94 11.58
C CYS A 84 -8.40 -2.40 12.76
N GLU A 85 -8.63 -3.22 13.78
CA GLU A 85 -9.37 -2.81 14.99
C GLU A 85 -8.66 -1.66 15.71
N THR A 86 -7.34 -1.74 15.88
CA THR A 86 -6.58 -0.70 16.58
C THR A 86 -6.58 0.61 15.81
N LEU A 87 -6.39 0.56 14.49
CA LEU A 87 -6.42 1.74 13.63
C LEU A 87 -7.81 2.40 13.63
N VAL A 88 -8.87 1.60 13.50
CA VAL A 88 -10.26 2.12 13.54
C VAL A 88 -10.56 2.75 14.90
N SER A 89 -10.11 2.14 15.99
CA SER A 89 -10.36 2.66 17.34
C SER A 89 -9.56 3.93 17.64
N ALA A 90 -8.35 4.05 17.10
CA ALA A 90 -7.49 5.22 17.28
C ALA A 90 -7.76 6.36 16.29
N SER A 91 -8.53 6.11 15.22
CA SER A 91 -8.85 7.12 14.21
C SER A 91 -9.73 8.24 14.77
N GLU A 92 -9.48 9.47 14.34
CA GLU A 92 -10.33 10.61 14.68
C GLU A 92 -11.71 10.55 14.01
N ALA A 93 -11.79 10.05 12.77
CA ALA A 93 -13.02 10.06 11.95
C ALA A 93 -13.47 8.65 11.53
N GLY A 94 -12.95 7.61 12.18
CA GLY A 94 -13.05 6.24 11.69
C GLY A 94 -12.32 6.05 10.36
N TYR A 95 -12.59 4.96 9.67
CA TYR A 95 -12.01 4.70 8.36
C TYR A 95 -13.02 4.10 7.39
N ALA A 96 -13.04 4.61 6.17
CA ALA A 96 -13.67 3.91 5.07
C ALA A 96 -12.86 2.67 4.68
N THR A 97 -13.54 1.71 4.05
CA THR A 97 -12.91 0.44 3.66
C THR A 97 -11.71 0.66 2.73
N ASP A 98 -11.88 1.52 1.73
CA ASP A 98 -10.86 1.91 0.76
C ASP A 98 -9.71 2.74 1.37
N GLU A 99 -10.00 3.58 2.35
CA GLU A 99 -8.98 4.31 3.12
C GLU A 99 -8.06 3.31 3.84
N LEU A 100 -8.62 2.30 4.53
CA LEU A 100 -7.81 1.26 5.19
C LEU A 100 -7.07 0.35 4.21
N GLU A 101 -7.65 0.00 3.05
CA GLU A 101 -6.92 -0.75 2.00
C GLU A 101 -5.69 0.03 1.52
N THR A 102 -5.83 1.36 1.45
CA THR A 102 -4.73 2.24 1.01
C THR A 102 -3.65 2.32 2.09
N VAL A 103 -4.02 2.53 3.36
CA VAL A 103 -3.06 2.61 4.47
C VAL A 103 -2.34 1.27 4.68
N LEU A 104 -3.05 0.15 4.66
CA LEU A 104 -2.48 -1.16 4.94
C LEU A 104 -1.89 -1.86 3.72
N CYS A 105 -2.12 -1.32 2.52
CA CYS A 105 -1.67 -1.88 1.24
C CYS A 105 -2.13 -3.34 0.98
N VAL A 106 -3.21 -3.79 1.64
CA VAL A 106 -3.78 -5.15 1.50
C VAL A 106 -5.31 -5.09 1.49
N GLY A 107 -5.96 -6.12 0.96
CA GLY A 107 -7.42 -6.23 1.03
C GLY A 107 -7.90 -6.46 2.48
N VAL A 108 -8.74 -5.55 2.99
CA VAL A 108 -9.21 -5.57 4.39
C VAL A 108 -10.67 -5.98 4.55
N LYS A 109 -11.42 -6.13 3.45
CA LYS A 109 -12.88 -6.35 3.46
C LYS A 109 -13.32 -7.50 4.35
N ASP A 110 -12.66 -8.65 4.24
CA ASP A 110 -13.02 -9.83 5.05
C ASP A 110 -12.66 -9.64 6.52
N ALA A 111 -11.52 -8.97 6.80
CA ALA A 111 -11.12 -8.65 8.16
C ALA A 111 -12.12 -7.71 8.83
N LEU A 112 -12.51 -6.63 8.15
CA LEU A 112 -13.49 -5.65 8.67
C LEU A 112 -14.88 -6.28 8.80
N ARG A 113 -15.30 -7.09 7.82
CA ARG A 113 -16.57 -7.83 7.92
C ARG A 113 -16.59 -8.76 9.12
N LYS A 114 -15.48 -9.46 9.40
CA LYS A 114 -15.35 -10.32 10.59
C LYS A 114 -15.43 -9.51 11.88
N LEU A 115 -14.64 -8.43 12.00
CA LEU A 115 -14.64 -7.55 13.18
C LEU A 115 -16.03 -6.94 13.45
N ALA A 116 -16.74 -6.52 12.40
CA ALA A 116 -18.08 -5.96 12.53
C ALA A 116 -19.11 -7.01 13.01
N ARG A 117 -19.03 -8.26 12.51
CA ARG A 117 -19.87 -9.36 13.01
C ARG A 117 -19.59 -9.72 14.46
N GLU A 118 -18.32 -9.65 14.86
CA GLU A 118 -17.89 -9.88 16.25
C GLU A 118 -18.20 -8.71 17.19
N GLY A 119 -18.77 -7.60 16.68
CA GLY A 119 -19.10 -6.42 17.48
C GLY A 119 -17.89 -5.61 17.96
N ARG A 120 -16.70 -5.87 17.37
CA ARG A 120 -15.43 -5.22 17.73
C ARG A 120 -15.20 -3.88 17.05
N ILE A 121 -15.90 -3.66 15.93
CA ILE A 121 -16.01 -2.38 15.26
C ILE A 121 -17.47 -2.19 14.83
N PHE A 122 -17.88 -0.94 14.65
CA PHE A 122 -19.19 -0.61 14.11
C PHE A 122 -19.08 -0.21 12.65
N ARG A 123 -19.96 -0.74 11.79
CA ARG A 123 -19.99 -0.42 10.36
C ARG A 123 -21.25 0.37 10.03
N GLU A 124 -21.08 1.48 9.32
CA GLU A 124 -22.17 2.35 8.87
C GLU A 124 -21.91 2.83 7.43
N GLN A 125 -22.98 3.21 6.73
CA GLN A 125 -22.86 3.81 5.40
C GLN A 125 -22.93 5.34 5.52
N VAL A 126 -21.85 6.02 5.15
CA VAL A 126 -21.73 7.49 5.18
C VAL A 126 -21.35 7.98 3.78
N ALA A 127 -22.13 8.90 3.22
CA ALA A 127 -21.92 9.43 1.86
C ALA A 127 -21.67 8.34 0.79
N GLY A 128 -22.45 7.25 0.83
CA GLY A 128 -22.35 6.14 -0.11
C GLY A 128 -21.19 5.16 0.15
N ARG A 129 -20.32 5.40 1.13
CA ARG A 129 -19.18 4.55 1.49
C ARG A 129 -19.40 3.82 2.81
N PHE A 130 -18.83 2.62 2.94
CA PHE A 130 -18.84 1.91 4.23
C PHE A 130 -17.68 2.39 5.09
N VAL A 131 -18.04 3.11 6.15
CA VAL A 131 -17.13 3.62 7.19
C VAL A 131 -17.22 2.73 8.42
N HIS A 132 -16.07 2.45 9.00
CA HIS A 132 -15.91 1.63 10.19
C HIS A 132 -15.43 2.52 11.33
N PHE A 133 -16.10 2.38 12.46
CA PHE A 133 -15.91 3.16 13.67
C PHE A 133 -15.59 2.23 14.84
N ALA A 134 -15.09 2.81 15.93
CA ALA A 134 -14.87 2.10 17.18
C ALA A 134 -16.17 1.40 17.66
N ALA A 135 -16.02 0.27 18.36
CA ALA A 135 -17.16 -0.37 19.02
C ALA A 135 -17.71 0.46 20.20
N ASP A 136 -16.83 1.21 20.88
CA ASP A 136 -17.22 2.09 21.95
C ASP A 136 -18.16 3.19 21.43
N ARG A 137 -19.32 3.35 22.07
CA ARG A 137 -20.36 4.27 21.61
C ARG A 137 -19.96 5.74 21.73
N ALA A 138 -19.19 6.11 22.75
CA ALA A 138 -18.74 7.48 22.95
C ALA A 138 -17.71 7.85 21.89
N VAL A 139 -16.68 7.01 21.71
CA VAL A 139 -15.66 7.20 20.67
C VAL A 139 -16.30 7.24 19.29
N ARG A 140 -17.20 6.30 18.99
CA ARG A 140 -17.94 6.27 17.72
C ARG A 140 -18.71 7.55 17.44
N ARG A 141 -19.37 8.13 18.46
CA ARG A 141 -20.14 9.36 18.29
C ARG A 141 -19.23 10.52 17.90
N ASP A 142 -18.07 10.62 18.55
CA ASP A 142 -17.10 11.68 18.26
C ASP A 142 -16.47 11.47 16.88
N GLN A 143 -16.16 10.22 16.53
CA GLN A 143 -15.72 9.85 15.18
C GLN A 143 -16.75 10.17 14.10
N GLY A 144 -18.03 9.93 14.35
CA GLY A 144 -19.11 10.25 13.41
C GLY A 144 -19.23 11.76 13.16
N ARG A 145 -19.09 12.59 14.22
CA ARG A 145 -19.07 14.05 14.10
C ARG A 145 -17.85 14.53 13.30
N ALA A 146 -16.67 14.03 13.64
CA ALA A 146 -15.44 14.33 12.90
C ALA A 146 -15.56 13.90 11.44
N ARG A 147 -16.20 12.75 11.16
CA ARG A 147 -16.41 12.24 9.80
C ARG A 147 -17.31 13.15 8.97
N GLN A 148 -18.36 13.71 9.55
CA GLN A 148 -19.22 14.67 8.84
C GLN A 148 -18.41 15.91 8.41
N VAL A 149 -17.59 16.47 9.30
CA VAL A 149 -16.71 17.60 8.96
C VAL A 149 -15.66 17.20 7.92
N TRP A 150 -15.06 16.01 8.09
CA TRP A 150 -14.07 15.44 7.19
C TRP A 150 -14.62 15.27 5.77
N ASP A 151 -15.84 14.76 5.62
CA ASP A 151 -16.45 14.57 4.30
C ASP A 151 -17.03 15.87 3.71
N THR A 152 -17.34 16.88 4.54
CA THR A 152 -17.89 18.18 4.08
C THR A 152 -16.79 19.16 3.65
N GLN A 153 -15.57 19.05 4.17
CA GLN A 153 -14.44 19.84 3.68
C GLN A 153 -13.90 19.23 2.38
N PRO A 154 -13.95 19.94 1.23
CA PRO A 154 -13.18 19.53 0.07
C PRO A 154 -11.72 19.57 0.48
N SER A 155 -11.03 18.43 0.50
CA SER A 155 -9.59 18.43 0.79
C SER A 155 -8.91 19.28 -0.26
N ALA A 156 -8.43 20.45 0.16
CA ALA A 156 -7.81 21.42 -0.72
C ALA A 156 -6.50 20.93 -1.34
N LEU A 157 -5.96 19.77 -0.94
CA LEU A 157 -4.90 18.99 -1.60
C LEU A 157 -4.67 17.71 -0.77
N ALA A 158 -5.02 16.52 -1.28
CA ALA A 158 -4.56 15.26 -0.69
C ALA A 158 -3.80 14.44 -1.76
N PHE A 159 -2.50 14.69 -1.85
CA PHE A 159 -1.55 13.85 -2.58
C PHE A 159 -1.10 12.70 -1.68
N GLY A 160 -1.58 11.47 -1.96
CA GLY A 160 -1.13 10.24 -1.31
C GLY A 160 -2.07 9.67 -0.23
N ALA A 161 -2.03 8.33 -0.11
CA ALA A 161 -2.58 7.40 0.88
C ALA A 161 -3.94 7.69 1.58
N GLY A 162 -4.82 8.48 0.98
CA GLY A 162 -6.17 8.73 1.49
C GLY A 162 -7.03 9.36 0.41
N VAL A 163 -7.46 8.54 -0.55
CA VAL A 163 -8.28 8.99 -1.68
C VAL A 163 -9.58 9.59 -1.19
N ARG A 164 -9.62 10.92 -1.05
CA ARG A 164 -10.84 11.68 -1.23
C ARG A 164 -11.13 11.75 -2.72
N VAL A 165 -12.41 11.70 -3.05
CA VAL A 165 -12.95 12.02 -4.36
C VAL A 165 -12.27 13.31 -4.81
N VAL A 166 -11.57 13.27 -5.93
CA VAL A 166 -11.04 14.48 -6.56
C VAL A 166 -12.26 15.37 -6.83
N PRO A 167 -12.37 16.59 -6.27
CA PRO A 167 -13.45 17.51 -6.61
C PRO A 167 -13.59 17.61 -8.13
N ASP A 168 -14.81 17.71 -8.65
CA ASP A 168 -15.03 17.65 -10.12
C ASP A 168 -14.21 18.72 -10.86
N GLU A 169 -13.98 19.88 -10.24
CA GLU A 169 -13.12 20.95 -10.77
C GLU A 169 -11.64 20.52 -10.83
N LEU A 170 -11.14 19.84 -9.80
CA LEU A 170 -9.76 19.33 -9.77
C LEU A 170 -9.60 18.15 -10.74
N LYS A 171 -10.63 17.32 -10.90
CA LYS A 171 -10.65 16.23 -11.88
C LYS A 171 -10.58 16.80 -13.30
N ALA A 172 -11.36 17.84 -13.58
CA ALA A 172 -11.30 18.56 -14.85
C ALA A 172 -9.91 19.19 -15.07
N ALA A 173 -9.31 19.80 -14.04
CA ALA A 173 -7.96 20.36 -14.12
C ALA A 173 -6.89 19.29 -14.38
N ILE A 174 -6.99 18.11 -13.74
CA ILE A 174 -6.08 16.99 -13.97
C ILE A 174 -6.23 16.45 -15.40
N ILE A 175 -7.45 16.29 -15.91
CA ILE A 175 -7.70 15.85 -17.29
C ILE A 175 -7.16 16.88 -18.29
N LEU A 176 -7.38 18.18 -18.04
CA LEU A 176 -6.87 19.26 -18.86
C LEU A 176 -5.34 19.25 -18.88
N PHE A 177 -4.69 19.23 -17.70
CA PHE A 177 -3.23 19.12 -17.58
C PHE A 177 -2.70 17.88 -18.30
N PHE A 178 -3.33 16.73 -18.09
CA PHE A 178 -2.94 15.47 -18.72
C PHE A 178 -3.00 15.53 -20.25
N SER A 179 -3.92 16.30 -20.82
CA SER A 179 -4.03 16.50 -22.27
C SER A 179 -2.88 17.35 -22.86
N LEU A 180 -2.24 18.18 -22.03
CA LEU A 180 -1.05 18.97 -22.43
C LEU A 180 0.24 18.14 -22.45
N LEU A 181 0.24 16.95 -21.85
CA LEU A 181 1.42 16.11 -21.73
C LEU A 181 1.67 15.28 -23.00
N ASP A 182 2.95 15.06 -23.30
CA ASP A 182 3.34 14.09 -24.32
C ASP A 182 3.07 12.63 -23.88
N GLU A 183 3.15 11.67 -24.80
CA GLU A 183 2.84 10.26 -24.52
C GLU A 183 3.72 9.66 -23.41
N ARG A 184 4.99 10.09 -23.32
CA ARG A 184 5.91 9.64 -22.28
C ARG A 184 5.53 10.22 -20.93
N GLN A 185 5.30 11.53 -20.87
CA GLN A 185 4.90 12.27 -19.69
C GLN A 185 3.57 11.76 -19.15
N ARG A 186 2.59 11.50 -20.02
CA ARG A 186 1.30 10.89 -19.65
C ARG A 186 1.48 9.54 -18.97
N ARG A 187 2.30 8.67 -19.56
CA ARG A 187 2.59 7.34 -19.01
C ARG A 187 3.31 7.43 -17.66
N LEU A 188 4.30 8.32 -17.52
CA LEU A 188 5.02 8.52 -16.26
C LEU A 188 4.12 9.15 -15.19
N TYR A 189 3.36 10.19 -15.52
CA TYR A 189 2.40 10.83 -14.62
C TYR A 189 1.36 9.83 -14.11
N ALA A 190 0.75 9.04 -15.00
CA ALA A 190 -0.17 7.99 -14.61
C ALA A 190 0.51 6.96 -13.69
N GLY A 191 1.75 6.59 -14.00
CA GLY A 191 2.55 5.70 -13.16
C GLY A 191 2.84 6.25 -11.76
N LEU A 192 3.12 7.56 -11.66
CA LEU A 192 3.34 8.26 -10.40
C LEU A 192 2.06 8.31 -9.57
N GLU A 193 0.94 8.70 -10.16
CA GLU A 193 -0.36 8.72 -9.49
C GLU A 193 -0.77 7.31 -9.04
N SER A 194 -0.49 6.28 -9.86
CA SER A 194 -0.72 4.89 -9.46
C SER A 194 0.16 4.47 -8.28
N ALA A 195 1.43 4.89 -8.24
CA ALA A 195 2.33 4.61 -7.12
C ALA A 195 1.82 5.21 -5.81
N LYS A 196 1.25 6.41 -5.85
CA LYS A 196 0.65 7.09 -4.69
C LYS A 196 -0.59 6.37 -4.15
N LEU A 197 -1.32 5.64 -5.02
CA LEU A 197 -2.59 4.99 -4.71
C LEU A 197 -2.47 3.54 -4.23
N GLY A 198 -1.31 2.90 -4.40
CA GLY A 198 -1.10 1.51 -3.98
C GLY A 198 -1.91 0.48 -4.78
N HIS A 199 -2.41 -0.57 -4.12
CA HIS A 199 -3.04 -1.71 -4.79
C HIS A 199 -4.33 -1.30 -5.53
N GLY A 200 -4.42 -1.64 -6.82
CA GLY A 200 -5.54 -1.23 -7.68
C GLY A 200 -5.41 0.19 -8.25
N GLY A 201 -4.35 0.93 -7.91
CA GLY A 201 -4.03 2.26 -8.43
C GLY A 201 -4.01 2.29 -9.96
N ASP A 202 -3.41 1.27 -10.60
CA ASP A 202 -3.33 1.20 -12.07
C ASP A 202 -4.71 1.26 -12.73
N ARG A 203 -5.67 0.48 -12.21
CA ARG A 203 -7.04 0.43 -12.76
C ARG A 203 -7.81 1.73 -12.53
N ARG A 204 -7.63 2.35 -11.36
CA ARG A 204 -8.30 3.61 -11.01
C ARG A 204 -7.76 4.78 -11.83
N VAL A 205 -6.45 4.87 -11.97
CA VAL A 205 -5.80 5.92 -12.78
C VAL A 205 -6.09 5.72 -14.26
N ALA A 206 -6.08 4.47 -14.75
CA ALA A 206 -6.49 4.13 -16.11
C ALA A 206 -7.92 4.61 -16.41
N ALA A 207 -8.88 4.33 -15.52
CA ALA A 207 -10.26 4.76 -15.67
C ALA A 207 -10.41 6.30 -15.63
N LEU A 208 -9.63 6.99 -14.80
CA LEU A 208 -9.66 8.44 -14.69
C LEU A 208 -9.09 9.15 -15.94
N LEU A 209 -7.96 8.66 -16.44
CA LEU A 209 -7.19 9.31 -17.51
C LEU A 209 -7.45 8.72 -18.91
N GLY A 210 -8.33 7.72 -19.01
CA GLY A 210 -8.66 7.05 -20.28
C GLY A 210 -7.50 6.25 -20.85
N LEU A 211 -6.72 5.58 -20.00
CA LEU A 211 -5.54 4.79 -20.41
C LEU A 211 -5.77 3.29 -20.24
N ASP A 212 -4.92 2.48 -20.88
CA ASP A 212 -4.80 1.06 -20.59
C ASP A 212 -4.07 0.83 -19.24
N PRO A 213 -4.56 -0.04 -18.33
CA PRO A 213 -3.91 -0.32 -17.05
C PRO A 213 -2.45 -0.80 -17.17
N GLY A 214 -2.10 -1.52 -18.23
CA GLY A 214 -0.72 -1.95 -18.51
C GLY A 214 0.21 -0.78 -18.83
N THR A 215 -0.30 0.26 -19.48
CA THR A 215 0.44 1.52 -19.72
C THR A 215 0.78 2.21 -18.41
N VAL A 216 -0.19 2.29 -17.50
CA VAL A 216 -0.01 2.86 -16.14
C VAL A 216 1.03 2.06 -15.35
N ALA A 217 0.91 0.74 -15.34
CA ALA A 217 1.84 -0.15 -14.64
C ALA A 217 3.28 -0.02 -15.17
N THR A 218 3.44 0.10 -16.49
CA THR A 218 4.75 0.32 -17.14
C THR A 218 5.38 1.64 -16.72
N GLY A 219 4.60 2.72 -16.68
CA GLY A 219 5.07 4.03 -16.19
C GLY A 219 5.51 3.98 -14.73
N ARG A 220 4.72 3.29 -13.88
CA ARG A 220 5.05 3.11 -12.46
C ARG A 220 6.35 2.33 -12.29
N GLN A 221 6.53 1.24 -13.03
CA GLN A 221 7.74 0.43 -12.97
C GLN A 221 8.98 1.23 -13.33
N GLN A 222 8.94 2.03 -14.40
CA GLN A 222 10.07 2.89 -14.81
C GLN A 222 10.46 3.90 -13.75
N LEU A 223 9.47 4.52 -13.08
CA LEU A 223 9.73 5.46 -11.98
C LEU A 223 10.37 4.77 -10.78
N LEU A 224 9.83 3.61 -10.37
CA LEU A 224 10.34 2.86 -9.22
C LEU A 224 11.71 2.24 -9.46
N SER A 225 12.01 1.82 -10.69
CA SER A 225 13.32 1.31 -11.09
C SER A 225 14.33 2.41 -11.42
N ARG A 226 13.93 3.69 -11.34
CA ARG A 226 14.73 4.86 -11.77
C ARG A 226 15.22 4.76 -13.23
N ASP A 227 14.50 4.04 -14.08
CA ASP A 227 14.78 3.85 -15.51
C ASP A 227 14.12 4.98 -16.32
N VAL A 228 14.57 6.22 -16.09
CA VAL A 228 13.99 7.41 -16.71
C VAL A 228 15.12 8.27 -17.30
N ASP A 229 15.27 8.23 -18.62
CA ASP A 229 16.25 9.05 -19.36
C ASP A 229 15.81 10.52 -19.39
N LEU A 230 16.45 11.39 -18.61
CA LEU A 230 16.06 12.79 -18.46
C LEU A 230 16.33 13.65 -19.72
N GLU A 231 17.20 13.19 -20.62
CA GLU A 231 17.67 13.99 -21.76
C GLU A 231 16.94 13.69 -23.08
N ARG A 232 16.22 12.55 -23.18
CA ARG A 232 15.54 12.15 -24.43
C ARG A 232 14.08 11.74 -24.24
N VAL A 233 13.18 12.31 -25.05
CA VAL A 233 11.76 11.90 -25.11
C VAL A 233 11.58 10.49 -25.68
N ARG A 234 12.47 10.05 -26.60
CA ARG A 234 12.41 8.72 -27.24
C ARG A 234 13.63 7.86 -26.89
N ARG A 235 13.39 6.57 -26.61
CA ARG A 235 14.46 5.56 -26.49
C ARG A 235 15.35 5.55 -27.73
N ARG A 236 16.64 5.24 -27.54
CA ARG A 236 17.61 5.07 -28.63
C ARG A 236 17.09 4.03 -29.63
N GLY A 237 16.94 4.41 -30.91
CA GLY A 237 16.47 3.52 -31.98
C GLY A 237 14.98 3.56 -32.32
N GLY A 238 14.15 4.34 -31.62
CA GLY A 238 12.69 4.42 -31.86
C GLY A 238 12.23 5.41 -32.94
N GLY A 239 13.15 5.90 -33.79
CA GLY A 239 12.79 6.77 -34.92
C GLY A 239 12.33 5.96 -36.14
N ARG A 240 11.47 6.55 -36.98
CA ARG A 240 11.17 5.98 -38.31
C ARG A 240 12.49 5.92 -39.08
N LYS A 241 12.89 4.74 -39.56
CA LYS A 241 14.08 4.58 -40.38
C LYS A 241 13.95 5.49 -41.61
N PRO A 242 15.00 6.25 -41.98
CA PRO A 242 14.94 7.11 -43.16
C PRO A 242 14.62 6.29 -44.40
N VAL A 243 13.74 6.84 -45.25
CA VAL A 243 13.22 6.17 -46.47
C VAL A 243 14.28 6.09 -47.57
N GLU A 244 15.34 6.89 -47.49
CA GLU A 244 16.38 6.88 -48.52
C GLU A 244 17.45 5.82 -48.26
N LYS A 245 17.35 4.72 -49.02
CA LYS A 245 18.53 3.96 -49.44
C LYS A 245 19.08 4.60 -50.71
N LYS A 246 20.08 5.47 -50.61
CA LYS A 246 21.15 5.60 -51.63
C LYS A 246 22.29 6.48 -51.12
N ARG A 247 23.51 5.99 -51.26
CA ARG A 247 24.74 6.77 -51.15
C ARG A 247 24.97 7.49 -52.48
N PRO A 248 25.26 8.81 -52.52
CA PRO A 248 25.87 9.42 -53.69
C PRO A 248 27.33 8.92 -53.80
N ARG A 249 27.79 8.73 -55.04
CA ARG A 249 29.21 8.58 -55.37
C ARG A 249 29.89 9.94 -55.35
#